data_AF-A0A345ZX36-F1
#
_entry.id   AF-A0A345ZX36-F1
#
_cell.length_a   1.000
_cell.length_b   1.000
_cell.length_c   1.000
_cell.angle_alpha   90.00
_cell.angle_beta   90.00
_cell.angle_gamma   90.00
#
_symmetry.space_group_name_H-M   'P 1'
#
loop_
_entity.id
_entity.type
_entity.pdbx_description
1 polymer ?
#
loop_
_entity_poly.entity_id
_entity_poly.type
_entity_poly.pdbx_seq_one_letter_code
_entity_poly.pdbx_strand_id
1 'polypeptide(L)'
;MSPAWPLAGLLMASASAHAAPRGADPALSRADIVCTARKTDRRFGYRYRYDVTLAVRAGRVRRFNLSQRAKAEDGDEQGCAIGLGDLKQEPGNGAIVLRADGDGEGKPRCTIRITAEGRQLRIRIGDAAEEGNDCRGGDNVMYCSPRSFWADVIIDRKTSACRPVE
;
A
#
# COMPACT_ATOMS: atom_id res chain seq x y z
N MET A 1 35.39 -61.15 13.38
CA MET A 1 35.10 -60.51 12.07
C MET A 1 33.67 -60.00 12.15
N SER A 2 33.49 -58.69 12.28
CA SER A 2 32.20 -58.02 12.49
C SER A 2 31.83 -57.22 11.25
N PRO A 3 30.55 -57.19 10.80
CA PRO A 3 30.11 -56.16 9.87
C PRO A 3 29.39 -55.04 10.64
N ALA A 4 29.90 -53.82 10.46
CA ALA A 4 29.25 -52.59 10.85
C ALA A 4 28.22 -52.18 9.77
N TRP A 5 27.02 -51.78 10.20
CA TRP A 5 26.00 -51.17 9.36
C TRP A 5 25.96 -49.65 9.63
N PRO A 6 25.84 -48.78 8.61
CA PRO A 6 25.65 -47.35 8.83
C PRO A 6 24.17 -47.02 9.01
N LEU A 7 23.86 -46.30 10.09
CA LEU A 7 22.53 -45.72 10.33
C LEU A 7 22.34 -44.47 9.47
N ALA A 8 21.24 -44.46 8.72
CA ALA A 8 20.78 -43.38 7.87
C ALA A 8 20.43 -42.11 8.66
N GLY A 9 20.78 -40.97 8.08
CA GLY A 9 20.59 -39.65 8.65
C GLY A 9 19.12 -39.22 8.74
N LEU A 10 18.79 -38.58 9.87
CA LEU A 10 17.63 -37.70 10.00
C LEU A 10 18.07 -36.27 9.66
N LEU A 11 17.71 -35.80 8.48
CA LEU A 11 17.68 -34.37 8.17
C LEU A 11 16.41 -33.78 8.78
N MET A 12 16.53 -33.15 9.95
CA MET A 12 15.50 -32.25 10.45
C MET A 12 15.49 -30.98 9.60
N ALA A 13 14.54 -30.89 8.68
CA ALA A 13 14.21 -29.65 7.99
C ALA A 13 13.62 -28.67 9.01
N SER A 14 14.46 -27.76 9.50
CA SER A 14 14.05 -26.66 10.36
C SER A 14 13.16 -25.72 9.54
N ALA A 15 11.86 -25.73 9.82
CA ALA A 15 10.92 -24.80 9.23
C ALA A 15 11.26 -23.40 9.75
N SER A 16 11.93 -22.60 8.92
CA SER A 16 12.19 -21.18 9.17
C SER A 16 10.86 -20.42 9.24
N ALA A 17 10.30 -20.36 10.44
CA ALA A 17 9.24 -19.41 10.78
C ALA A 17 9.80 -18.01 10.53
N HIS A 18 9.37 -17.40 9.43
CA HIS A 18 9.62 -15.98 9.16
C HIS A 18 8.90 -15.19 10.24
N ALA A 19 9.61 -14.89 11.32
CA ALA A 19 9.13 -14.03 12.38
C ALA A 19 8.69 -12.71 11.73
N ALA A 20 7.43 -12.33 11.98
CA ALA A 20 6.95 -11.00 11.60
C ALA A 20 7.92 -9.95 12.18
N PRO A 21 8.23 -8.88 11.44
CA PRO A 21 9.11 -7.83 11.94
C PRO A 21 8.61 -7.38 13.32
N ARG A 22 9.50 -7.41 14.33
CA ARG A 22 9.19 -7.03 15.71
C ARG A 22 8.55 -5.62 15.70
N GLY A 23 7.31 -5.51 16.14
CA GLY A 23 6.54 -4.25 16.13
C GLY A 23 5.47 -4.13 15.03
N ALA A 24 5.27 -5.14 14.18
CA ALA A 24 4.12 -5.18 13.28
C ALA A 24 2.82 -5.38 14.10
N ASP A 25 1.86 -4.48 13.90
CA ASP A 25 0.52 -4.62 14.47
C ASP A 25 -0.08 -5.98 14.06
N PRO A 26 -0.51 -6.85 14.99
CA PRO A 26 -1.17 -8.12 14.66
C PRO A 26 -2.35 -7.97 13.71
N ALA A 27 -3.04 -6.83 13.73
CA ALA A 27 -4.12 -6.50 12.81
C ALA A 27 -3.65 -6.35 11.35
N LEU A 28 -2.35 -6.11 11.12
CA LEU A 28 -1.69 -6.10 9.81
C LEU A 28 -1.05 -7.46 9.46
N SER A 29 -1.32 -8.54 10.20
CA SER A 29 -0.77 -9.86 9.87
C SER A 29 -1.39 -10.48 8.62
N ARG A 30 -2.69 -10.21 8.37
CA ARG A 30 -3.44 -10.75 7.23
C ARG A 30 -4.57 -9.81 6.81
N ALA A 31 -4.63 -9.55 5.50
CA ALA A 31 -5.74 -8.86 4.85
C ALA A 31 -5.86 -9.33 3.40
N ASP A 32 -7.07 -9.33 2.86
CA ASP A 32 -7.33 -9.57 1.43
C ASP A 32 -8.53 -8.70 1.05
N ILE A 33 -8.24 -7.58 0.40
CA ILE A 33 -9.17 -6.48 0.22
C ILE A 33 -9.16 -6.07 -1.23
N VAL A 34 -10.37 -5.98 -1.78
CA VAL A 34 -10.65 -5.28 -3.03
C VAL A 34 -11.78 -4.32 -2.73
N CYS A 35 -11.59 -3.04 -3.00
CA CYS A 35 -12.62 -2.04 -2.75
C CYS A 35 -12.63 -0.98 -3.84
N THR A 36 -13.80 -0.40 -4.06
CA THR A 36 -14.01 0.75 -4.93
C THR A 36 -14.81 1.79 -4.17
N ALA A 37 -14.32 3.03 -4.17
CA ALA A 37 -15.02 4.19 -3.65
C ALA A 37 -15.26 5.21 -4.77
N ARG A 38 -16.36 5.96 -4.66
CA ARG A 38 -16.68 7.05 -5.58
C ARG A 38 -16.92 8.32 -4.79
N LYS A 39 -16.48 9.45 -5.32
CA LYS A 39 -16.73 10.78 -4.78
C LYS A 39 -17.15 11.71 -5.89
N THR A 40 -18.11 12.58 -5.62
CA THR A 40 -18.46 13.68 -6.53
C THR A 40 -18.10 14.98 -5.86
N ASP A 41 -17.16 15.71 -6.45
CA ASP A 41 -16.91 17.10 -6.11
C ASP A 41 -17.93 17.96 -6.84
N ARG A 42 -18.95 18.39 -6.09
CA ARG A 42 -20.03 19.22 -6.62
C ARG A 42 -19.59 20.65 -6.91
N ARG A 43 -18.51 21.13 -6.32
CA ARG A 43 -18.02 22.50 -6.51
C ARG A 43 -17.40 22.66 -7.89
N PHE A 44 -16.69 21.63 -8.35
CA PHE A 44 -15.96 21.66 -9.62
C PHE A 44 -16.48 20.65 -10.66
N GLY A 45 -17.54 19.92 -10.35
CA GLY A 45 -18.19 18.97 -11.28
C GLY A 45 -17.41 17.66 -11.52
N TYR A 46 -16.39 17.37 -10.71
CA TYR A 46 -15.56 16.17 -10.89
C TYR A 46 -16.18 14.94 -10.24
N ARG A 47 -16.11 13.81 -10.95
CA ARG A 47 -16.40 12.48 -10.42
C ARG A 47 -15.09 11.72 -10.27
N TYR A 48 -14.81 11.32 -9.05
CA TYR A 48 -13.65 10.52 -8.70
C TYR A 48 -14.04 9.08 -8.45
N ARG A 49 -13.18 8.17 -8.89
CA ARG A 49 -13.20 6.75 -8.58
C ARG A 49 -11.86 6.36 -7.97
N TYR A 50 -11.90 5.71 -6.83
CA TYR A 50 -10.74 5.16 -6.14
C TYR A 50 -10.90 3.66 -6.08
N ASP A 51 -9.93 2.90 -6.57
CA ASP A 51 -9.89 1.46 -6.44
C ASP A 51 -8.66 1.05 -5.64
N VAL A 52 -8.85 0.19 -4.63
CA VAL A 52 -7.78 -0.38 -3.83
C VAL A 52 -7.82 -1.88 -3.93
N THR A 53 -6.66 -2.48 -4.21
CA THR A 53 -6.41 -3.90 -4.00
C THR A 53 -5.25 -4.05 -3.03
N LEU A 54 -5.48 -4.74 -1.91
CA LEU A 54 -4.49 -4.96 -0.86
C LEU A 54 -4.53 -6.40 -0.38
N ALA A 55 -3.42 -7.12 -0.51
CA ALA A 55 -3.22 -8.40 0.13
C ALA A 55 -2.02 -8.33 1.07
N VAL A 56 -2.24 -8.66 2.34
CA VAL A 56 -1.20 -8.75 3.38
C VAL A 56 -1.12 -10.18 3.90
N ARG A 57 0.11 -10.68 4.04
CA ARG A 57 0.43 -12.00 4.58
C ARG A 57 1.71 -11.91 5.42
N ALA A 58 1.61 -12.36 6.68
CA ALA A 58 2.71 -12.32 7.65
C ALA A 58 3.32 -10.92 7.82
N GLY A 59 2.46 -9.89 7.88
CA GLY A 59 2.90 -8.50 8.04
C GLY A 59 3.55 -7.87 6.81
N ARG A 60 3.50 -8.55 5.65
CA ARG A 60 4.04 -8.05 4.38
C ARG A 60 2.95 -7.94 3.32
N VAL A 61 3.00 -6.86 2.56
CA VAL A 61 2.17 -6.65 1.37
C VAL A 61 2.63 -7.60 0.26
N ARG A 62 1.70 -8.37 -0.28
CA ARG A 62 1.91 -9.32 -1.38
C ARG A 62 1.24 -8.87 -2.67
N ARG A 63 0.20 -8.06 -2.55
CA ARG A 63 -0.47 -7.40 -3.66
C ARG A 63 -0.86 -6.00 -3.21
N PHE A 64 -0.52 -5.02 -4.01
CA PHE A 64 -0.94 -3.64 -3.83
C PHE A 64 -1.22 -3.04 -5.19
N ASN A 65 -2.39 -2.45 -5.32
CA ASN A 65 -2.72 -1.58 -6.43
C ASN A 65 -3.66 -0.51 -5.89
N LEU A 66 -3.32 0.74 -6.15
CA LEU A 66 -4.13 1.90 -5.82
C LEU A 66 -4.34 2.64 -7.14
N SER A 67 -5.58 2.85 -7.56
CA SER A 67 -5.88 3.67 -8.73
C SER A 67 -6.88 4.77 -8.40
N GLN A 68 -6.64 5.96 -8.94
CA GLN A 68 -7.56 7.08 -8.91
C GLN A 68 -7.90 7.46 -10.34
N ARG A 69 -9.18 7.70 -10.59
CA ARG A 69 -9.66 8.27 -11.85
C ARG A 69 -10.50 9.48 -11.56
N ALA A 70 -10.36 10.52 -12.35
CA ALA A 70 -11.11 11.75 -12.29
C ALA A 70 -11.74 12.00 -13.66
N LYS A 71 -13.05 12.25 -13.66
CA LYS A 71 -13.80 12.61 -14.87
C LYS A 71 -14.54 13.93 -14.62
N ALA A 72 -14.28 14.92 -15.46
CA ALA A 72 -15.08 16.14 -15.53
C ALA A 72 -16.39 15.88 -16.29
N GLU A 73 -17.36 16.79 -16.18
CA GLU A 73 -18.67 16.65 -16.84
C GLU A 73 -18.55 16.52 -18.37
N ASP A 74 -17.76 17.41 -18.99
CA ASP A 74 -17.52 17.45 -20.44
C ASP A 74 -16.08 17.08 -20.83
N GLY A 75 -15.34 16.45 -19.92
CA GLY A 75 -13.91 16.15 -20.12
C GLY A 75 -13.61 14.66 -20.19
N ASP A 76 -12.44 14.36 -20.74
CA ASP A 76 -11.88 13.00 -20.73
C ASP A 76 -11.59 12.52 -19.32
N GLU A 77 -11.73 11.20 -19.10
CA GLU A 77 -11.30 10.57 -17.86
C GLU A 77 -9.77 10.57 -17.81
N GLN A 78 -9.21 11.13 -16.74
CA GLN A 78 -7.79 11.03 -16.41
C GLN A 78 -7.62 10.08 -15.23
N GLY A 79 -6.51 9.35 -15.19
CA GLY A 79 -6.26 8.43 -14.09
C GLY A 79 -4.78 8.23 -13.79
N CYS A 80 -4.53 7.75 -12.58
CA CYS A 80 -3.22 7.40 -12.06
C CYS A 80 -3.34 6.06 -11.33
N ALA A 81 -2.28 5.27 -11.36
CA ALA A 81 -2.18 4.04 -10.60
C ALA A 81 -0.80 3.93 -9.96
N ILE A 82 -0.76 3.35 -8.76
CA ILE A 82 0.44 2.96 -8.03
C ILE A 82 0.33 1.48 -7.71
N GLY A 83 1.22 0.69 -8.29
CA GLY A 83 1.31 -0.74 -8.05
C GLY A 83 2.41 -1.08 -7.03
N LEU A 84 2.39 -2.32 -6.54
CA LEU A 84 3.49 -2.83 -5.70
C LEU A 84 4.84 -2.83 -6.43
N GLY A 85 4.84 -2.94 -7.77
CA GLY A 85 6.06 -2.90 -8.58
C GLY A 85 6.76 -1.55 -8.57
N ASP A 86 6.04 -0.48 -8.24
CA ASP A 86 6.58 0.88 -8.16
C ASP A 86 7.12 1.22 -6.76
N LEU A 87 7.01 0.27 -5.82
CA LEU A 87 7.20 0.50 -4.40
C LEU A 87 8.10 -0.55 -3.74
N LYS A 88 9.01 -0.10 -2.88
CA LYS A 88 9.76 -0.91 -1.93
C LYS A 88 9.05 -0.96 -0.58
N GLN A 89 8.99 -2.15 0.02
CA GLN A 89 8.49 -2.32 1.38
C GLN A 89 9.59 -2.05 2.40
N GLU A 90 9.33 -1.17 3.35
CA GLU A 90 10.25 -0.82 4.42
C GLU A 90 9.70 -1.23 5.80
N PRO A 91 10.59 -1.50 6.77
CA PRO A 91 10.19 -1.68 8.16
C PRO A 91 9.46 -0.43 8.68
N GLY A 92 8.29 -0.62 9.28
CA GLY A 92 7.54 0.44 9.94
C GLY A 92 7.19 0.06 11.37
N ASN A 93 7.26 1.01 12.30
CA ASN A 93 6.78 0.80 13.66
C ASN A 93 5.24 0.84 13.67
N GLY A 94 4.59 -0.29 13.96
CA GLY A 94 3.13 -0.42 13.98
C GLY A 94 2.43 -0.21 12.63
N ALA A 95 3.19 -0.21 11.52
CA ALA A 95 2.67 0.08 10.19
C ALA A 95 3.43 -0.68 9.12
N ILE A 96 2.80 -0.90 7.97
CA ILE A 96 3.51 -1.27 6.75
C ILE A 96 3.80 0.00 5.97
N VAL A 97 5.06 0.22 5.62
CA VAL A 97 5.51 1.38 4.83
C VAL A 97 5.91 0.90 3.44
N LEU A 98 5.33 1.53 2.42
CA LEU A 98 5.70 1.35 1.02
C LEU A 98 6.29 2.67 0.54
N ARG A 99 7.50 2.67 -0.01
CA ARG A 99 8.13 3.86 -0.59
C ARG A 99 8.36 3.67 -2.07
N ALA A 100 8.07 4.71 -2.86
CA ALA A 100 8.42 4.75 -4.27
C ALA A 100 9.91 4.49 -4.46
N ASP A 101 10.25 3.80 -5.54
CA ASP A 101 11.62 3.48 -5.93
C ASP A 101 12.35 4.73 -6.48
N GLY A 102 12.50 5.72 -5.60
CA GLY A 102 12.88 7.10 -5.91
C GLY A 102 14.28 7.46 -5.42
N ASP A 103 15.18 6.49 -5.30
CA ASP A 103 16.59 6.77 -4.98
C ASP A 103 17.22 7.47 -6.21
N GLY A 104 17.18 8.82 -6.24
CA GLY A 104 17.75 9.65 -7.30
C GLY A 104 17.11 11.03 -7.42
N GLU A 105 17.92 12.05 -7.75
CA GLU A 105 17.48 13.42 -7.98
C GLU A 105 16.45 13.47 -9.14
N GLY A 106 15.34 14.18 -8.95
CA GLY A 106 14.27 14.34 -9.96
C GLY A 106 13.28 13.17 -10.10
N LYS A 107 13.42 12.08 -9.32
CA LYS A 107 12.46 10.97 -9.33
C LYS A 107 11.25 11.25 -8.41
N PRO A 108 10.05 10.80 -8.79
CA PRO A 108 8.87 10.96 -7.97
C PRO A 108 8.99 10.15 -6.67
N ARG A 109 8.86 10.82 -5.54
CA ARG A 109 8.91 10.27 -4.18
C ARG A 109 7.48 10.18 -3.64
N CYS A 110 7.08 8.98 -3.21
CA CYS A 110 5.80 8.78 -2.54
C CYS A 110 5.96 7.75 -1.42
N THR A 111 5.40 8.06 -0.25
CA THR A 111 5.34 7.15 0.89
C THR A 111 3.89 6.75 1.14
N ILE A 112 3.58 5.47 1.10
CA ILE A 112 2.27 4.93 1.46
C ILE A 112 2.40 4.20 2.79
N ARG A 113 1.63 4.63 3.79
CA ARG A 113 1.62 4.01 5.11
C ARG A 113 0.29 3.31 5.36
N ILE A 114 0.36 2.03 5.70
CA ILE A 114 -0.81 1.21 6.03
C ILE A 114 -0.79 0.96 7.52
N THR A 115 -1.76 1.51 8.24
CA THR A 115 -1.99 1.29 9.67
C THR A 115 -3.30 0.55 9.88
N ALA A 116 -3.39 -0.17 11.00
CA ALA A 116 -4.65 -0.73 11.46
C ALA A 116 -5.13 0.06 12.68
N GLU A 117 -6.42 0.38 12.70
CA GLU A 117 -7.08 1.10 13.78
C GLU A 117 -8.37 0.34 14.13
N GLY A 118 -8.25 -0.62 15.04
CA GLY A 118 -9.33 -1.54 15.39
C GLY A 118 -9.83 -2.35 14.18
N ARG A 119 -11.04 -2.03 13.72
CA ARG A 119 -11.67 -2.69 12.56
C ARG A 119 -11.32 -2.05 11.21
N GLN A 120 -10.61 -0.93 11.22
CA GLN A 120 -10.30 -0.19 10.01
C GLN A 120 -8.83 -0.41 9.62
N LEU A 121 -8.57 -0.38 8.32
CA LEU A 121 -7.25 -0.05 7.79
C LEU A 121 -7.29 1.37 7.29
N ARG A 122 -6.24 2.12 7.61
CA ARG A 122 -5.99 3.42 7.01
C ARG A 122 -4.79 3.30 6.10
N ILE A 123 -5.00 3.65 4.83
CA ILE A 123 -3.95 3.80 3.83
C ILE A 123 -3.72 5.30 3.68
N ARG A 124 -2.65 5.78 4.29
CA ARG A 124 -2.21 7.16 4.17
C ARG A 124 -1.30 7.26 2.95
N ILE A 125 -1.65 8.11 1.99
CA ILE A 125 -0.87 8.30 0.78
C ILE A 125 -0.14 9.64 0.89
N GLY A 126 1.18 9.55 0.96
CA GLY A 126 2.08 10.64 1.24
C GLY A 126 2.07 11.12 2.70
N ASP A 127 3.16 11.75 3.13
CA ASP A 127 3.24 12.56 4.34
C ASP A 127 3.56 14.02 4.00
N ALA A 128 2.72 14.97 4.43
CA ALA A 128 2.96 16.38 4.17
C ALA A 128 4.16 16.94 4.97
N ALA A 129 4.60 16.21 6.02
CA ALA A 129 5.80 16.56 6.77
C ALA A 129 7.09 16.01 6.13
N GLU A 130 6.99 15.12 5.13
CA GLU A 130 8.15 14.61 4.39
C GLU A 130 8.43 15.52 3.19
N GLU A 131 9.68 15.96 3.06
CA GLU A 131 10.12 16.77 1.92
C GLU A 131 10.00 15.98 0.61
N GLY A 132 9.38 16.62 -0.39
CA GLY A 132 9.23 16.04 -1.73
C GLY A 132 8.21 14.91 -1.82
N ASN A 133 7.10 15.02 -1.11
CA ASN A 133 6.00 14.06 -1.24
C ASN A 133 5.15 14.33 -2.50
N ASP A 134 5.58 13.74 -3.61
CA ASP A 134 5.04 13.98 -4.96
C ASP A 134 3.66 13.33 -5.19
N CYS A 135 3.15 12.54 -4.23
CA CYS A 135 1.79 11.97 -4.28
C CYS A 135 0.72 12.80 -3.54
N ARG A 136 1.10 13.73 -2.65
CA ARG A 136 0.19 14.77 -2.14
C ARG A 136 0.30 16.11 -2.90
N GLY A 137 1.19 16.17 -3.88
CA GLY A 137 1.47 17.36 -4.67
C GLY A 137 2.50 18.26 -4.00
N GLY A 138 3.61 18.47 -4.69
CA GLY A 138 4.68 19.40 -4.32
C GLY A 138 5.20 20.13 -5.57
N ASP A 139 5.91 21.23 -5.36
CA ASP A 139 6.06 22.32 -6.35
C ASP A 139 6.78 21.97 -7.66
N ASN A 140 7.47 20.82 -7.79
CA ASN A 140 8.36 20.57 -8.95
C ASN A 140 8.31 19.15 -9.56
N VAL A 141 7.80 18.13 -8.86
CA VAL A 141 7.72 16.74 -9.36
C VAL A 141 6.38 16.15 -8.93
N MET A 142 5.76 15.37 -9.81
CA MET A 142 4.43 14.78 -9.57
C MET A 142 4.51 13.30 -9.79
N TYR A 143 3.89 12.51 -8.91
CA TYR A 143 3.90 11.06 -9.07
C TYR A 143 3.14 10.61 -10.34
N CYS A 144 2.09 11.34 -10.72
CA CYS A 144 1.32 11.04 -11.94
C CYS A 144 0.81 12.26 -12.69
N SER A 145 0.28 13.28 -12.00
CA SER A 145 -0.41 14.40 -12.67
C SER A 145 -0.59 15.59 -11.73
N PRO A 146 -0.57 16.83 -12.25
CA PRO A 146 -0.85 18.04 -11.46
C PRO A 146 -2.30 18.12 -10.98
N ARG A 147 -3.18 17.28 -11.54
CA ARG A 147 -4.63 17.30 -11.28
C ARG A 147 -5.12 16.08 -10.50
N SER A 148 -4.23 15.17 -10.10
CA SER A 148 -4.57 13.99 -9.30
C SER A 148 -3.80 14.01 -7.99
N PHE A 149 -4.42 14.63 -6.98
CA PHE A 149 -4.00 14.50 -5.60
C PHE A 149 -4.60 13.23 -5.01
N TRP A 150 -3.76 12.44 -4.37
CA TRP A 150 -4.21 11.23 -3.70
C TRP A 150 -4.85 11.56 -2.35
N ALA A 151 -6.10 11.13 -2.16
CA ALA A 151 -6.77 11.15 -0.87
C ALA A 151 -6.34 9.92 -0.05
N ASP A 152 -6.28 10.04 1.27
CA ASP A 152 -6.16 8.88 2.15
C ASP A 152 -7.37 7.95 1.93
N VAL A 153 -7.20 6.65 2.18
CA VAL A 153 -8.31 5.70 2.09
C VAL A 153 -8.49 5.00 3.43
N ILE A 154 -9.72 5.04 3.96
CA ILE A 154 -10.12 4.21 5.10
C ILE A 154 -10.91 3.02 4.57
N ILE A 155 -10.59 1.83 5.06
CA ILE A 155 -11.18 0.57 4.65
C ILE A 155 -11.70 -0.16 5.89
N ASP A 156 -12.96 -0.57 5.87
CA ASP A 156 -13.49 -1.49 6.86
C ASP A 156 -13.03 -2.92 6.53
N ARG A 157 -12.31 -3.55 7.46
CA ARG A 157 -11.68 -4.87 7.25
C ARG A 157 -12.67 -6.01 7.10
N LYS A 158 -13.89 -5.87 7.63
CA LYS A 158 -14.91 -6.92 7.64
C LYS A 158 -15.71 -6.91 6.34
N THR A 159 -16.01 -5.72 5.84
CA THR A 159 -16.90 -5.51 4.68
C THR A 159 -16.13 -5.19 3.40
N SER A 160 -14.85 -4.86 3.51
CA SER A 160 -14.04 -4.31 2.41
C SER A 160 -14.61 -3.01 1.83
N ALA A 161 -15.55 -2.36 2.51
CA ALA A 161 -16.02 -1.04 2.12
C ALA A 161 -14.91 -0.01 2.34
N CYS A 162 -14.75 0.91 1.39
CA CYS A 162 -13.75 1.97 1.52
C CYS A 162 -14.29 3.34 1.16
N ARG A 163 -13.63 4.36 1.69
CA ARG A 163 -13.95 5.76 1.45
C ARG A 163 -12.67 6.61 1.38
N PRO A 164 -12.59 7.58 0.47
CA PRO A 164 -11.54 8.58 0.51
C PRO A 164 -11.70 9.49 1.72
N VAL A 165 -10.59 10.01 2.23
CA VAL A 165 -10.50 11.01 3.29
C VAL A 165 -9.48 12.06 2.86
N GLU A 166 -9.90 13.32 2.86
CA GLU A 166 -9.07 14.48 2.51
C GLU A 166 -8.88 15.36 3.74
#